data_AF-Q2Y5F5-F1
#
_entry.id   AF-Q2Y5F5-F1
#
_cell.length_a   1.000
_cell.length_b   1.000
_cell.length_c   1.000
_cell.angle_alpha   90.00
_cell.angle_beta   90.00
_cell.angle_gamma   90.00
#
_symmetry.space_group_name_H-M   'P 1'
#
loop_
_entity.id
_entity.type
_entity.pdbx_description
1 polymer ?
#
loop_
_entity_poly.entity_id
_entity_poly.type
_entity_poly.pdbx_seq_one_letter_code
_entity_poly.pdbx_strand_id
1 'polypeptide(L)'
;MKNLFLLLFLAVFSSTVTANEEDYKLCTIGGYFSGTNDKFLSGLAAHIAEKKHVFGDPICDAAWANGYRVGEKLTKTGKIKDPSEREIIQQATAFSSKIYETISSRIKF
;
A
#
# COMPACT_ATOMS: atom_id res chain seq x y z
N MET A 1 14.19 43.38 -20.94
CA MET A 1 13.21 43.02 -19.90
C MET A 1 12.26 41.91 -20.40
N LYS A 2 12.78 40.73 -20.76
CA LYS A 2 11.96 39.63 -21.31
C LYS A 2 12.26 38.26 -20.68
N ASN A 3 13.26 38.18 -19.80
CA ASN A 3 13.71 36.94 -19.16
C ASN A 3 13.31 36.81 -17.68
N LEU A 4 12.63 37.80 -17.09
CA LEU A 4 12.23 37.74 -15.68
C LEU A 4 10.90 36.98 -15.48
N PHE A 5 10.04 36.93 -16.50
CA PHE A 5 8.73 36.27 -16.42
C PHE A 5 8.80 34.74 -16.43
N LEU A 6 9.86 34.15 -17.00
CA LEU A 6 10.06 32.70 -17.08
C LEU A 6 10.49 32.08 -15.73
N LEU A 7 11.15 32.84 -14.86
CA LEU A 7 11.59 32.37 -13.55
C LEU A 7 10.46 32.32 -12.52
N LEU A 8 9.40 33.12 -12.71
CA LEU A 8 8.23 33.17 -11.82
C LEU A 8 7.24 32.01 -12.03
N PHE A 9 7.20 31.40 -13.23
CA PHE A 9 6.30 30.27 -13.51
C PHE A 9 6.80 28.92 -12.96
N LEU A 10 8.10 28.79 -12.66
CA LEU A 10 8.68 27.56 -12.13
C LEU A 10 8.56 27.39 -10.61
N ALA A 11 8.17 28.45 -9.89
CA ALA A 11 8.09 28.43 -8.43
C ALA A 11 6.74 27.95 -7.86
N VAL A 12 5.73 27.71 -8.71
CA VAL A 12 4.35 27.42 -8.27
C VAL A 12 4.03 25.92 -8.16
N PHE A 13 4.90 25.03 -8.65
CA PHE A 13 4.64 23.57 -8.66
C PHE A 13 5.42 22.76 -7.61
N SER A 14 6.13 23.39 -6.68
CA SER A 14 7.05 22.68 -5.77
C SER A 14 6.43 22.20 -4.46
N SER A 15 5.10 22.13 -4.34
CA SER A 15 4.47 21.34 -3.28
C SER A 15 4.41 19.87 -3.69
N THR A 16 5.57 19.23 -3.86
CA THR A 16 5.63 17.78 -3.91
C THR A 16 5.35 17.28 -2.50
N VAL A 17 4.13 16.81 -2.24
CA VAL A 17 3.89 15.88 -1.14
C VAL A 17 4.75 14.66 -1.47
N THR A 18 5.93 14.58 -0.87
CA THR A 18 6.81 13.44 -1.03
C THR A 18 6.12 12.26 -0.34
N ALA A 19 5.44 11.42 -1.11
CA ALA A 19 4.94 10.14 -0.63
C ALA A 19 6.12 9.40 0.02
N ASN A 20 5.99 9.08 1.30
CA ASN A 20 7.02 8.36 2.03
C ASN A 20 7.04 6.92 1.49
N GLU A 21 8.21 6.27 1.48
CA GLU A 21 8.34 4.85 1.13
C GLU A 21 7.36 3.96 1.94
N GLU A 22 7.04 4.40 3.15
CA GLU A 22 6.06 3.79 4.04
C GLU A 22 4.61 3.87 3.51
N ASP A 23 4.27 4.90 2.72
CA ASP A 23 2.94 5.03 2.13
C ASP A 23 2.69 3.97 1.05
N TYR A 24 3.73 3.56 0.31
CA TYR A 24 3.66 2.50 -0.69
C TYR A 24 3.59 1.09 -0.11
N LYS A 25 3.99 0.90 1.17
CA LYS A 25 3.84 -0.40 1.86
C LYS A 25 2.38 -0.85 1.93
N LEU A 26 1.44 0.10 2.04
CA LEU A 26 0.01 -0.20 2.02
C LEU A 26 -0.43 -0.85 0.71
N CYS A 27 0.18 -0.47 -0.41
CA CYS A 27 -0.13 -1.05 -1.71
C CYS A 27 0.32 -2.52 -1.79
N THR A 28 1.52 -2.83 -1.28
CA THR A 28 1.99 -4.23 -1.16
C THR A 28 1.08 -5.05 -0.27
N ILE A 29 0.67 -4.52 0.88
CA ILE A 29 -0.23 -5.20 1.83
C ILE A 29 -1.62 -5.43 1.21
N GLY A 30 -2.19 -4.40 0.57
CA GLY A 30 -3.48 -4.49 -0.10
C GLY A 30 -3.49 -5.49 -1.26
N GLY A 31 -2.40 -5.51 -2.04
CA GLY A 31 -2.15 -6.51 -3.06
C GLY A 31 -2.08 -7.92 -2.48
N TYR A 32 -1.32 -8.13 -1.40
CA TYR A 32 -1.23 -9.42 -0.71
C TYR A 32 -2.60 -9.95 -0.31
N PHE A 33 -3.42 -9.14 0.36
CA PHE A 33 -4.77 -9.56 0.78
C PHE A 33 -5.69 -9.81 -0.42
N SER A 34 -5.53 -9.06 -1.51
CA SER A 34 -6.25 -9.33 -2.77
C SER A 34 -5.89 -10.72 -3.30
N GLY A 35 -4.60 -11.06 -3.34
CA GLY A 35 -4.10 -12.36 -3.78
C GLY A 35 -4.55 -13.53 -2.89
N THR A 36 -4.76 -13.29 -1.60
CA THR A 36 -5.32 -14.29 -0.67
C THR A 36 -6.85 -14.32 -0.64
N ASN A 37 -7.53 -13.53 -1.47
CA ASN A 37 -8.99 -13.35 -1.51
C ASN A 37 -9.61 -12.73 -0.24
N ASP A 38 -8.84 -12.04 0.60
CA ASP A 38 -9.36 -11.26 1.72
C ASP A 38 -9.79 -9.86 1.23
N LYS A 39 -11.04 -9.79 0.76
CA LYS A 39 -11.60 -8.55 0.20
C LYS A 39 -11.71 -7.42 1.23
N PHE A 40 -11.91 -7.74 2.51
CA PHE A 40 -12.08 -6.74 3.55
C PHE A 40 -10.76 -6.01 3.81
N LEU A 41 -9.70 -6.75 4.11
CA LEU A 41 -8.40 -6.15 4.40
C LEU A 41 -7.76 -5.54 3.14
N SER A 42 -7.96 -6.14 1.97
CA SER A 42 -7.51 -5.56 0.70
C SER A 42 -8.21 -4.23 0.41
N GLY A 43 -9.54 -4.17 0.56
CA GLY A 43 -10.31 -2.95 0.36
C GLY A 43 -9.96 -1.85 1.37
N LEU A 44 -9.73 -2.22 2.64
CA LEU A 44 -9.29 -1.28 3.66
C LEU A 44 -7.90 -0.69 3.33
N ALA A 45 -6.94 -1.52 2.93
CA ALA A 45 -5.62 -1.05 2.53
C ALA A 45 -5.69 -0.11 1.31
N ALA A 46 -6.49 -0.44 0.30
CA ALA A 46 -6.73 0.43 -0.86
C ALA A 46 -7.33 1.77 -0.44
N HIS A 47 -8.33 1.78 0.45
CA HIS A 47 -8.94 3.01 0.95
C HIS A 47 -7.93 3.90 1.69
N ILE A 48 -7.04 3.32 2.50
CA ILE A 48 -6.00 4.08 3.20
C ILE A 48 -4.98 4.64 2.20
N ALA A 49 -4.58 3.85 1.19
CA ALA A 49 -3.68 4.30 0.13
C ALA A 49 -4.30 5.45 -0.70
N GLU A 50 -5.60 5.38 -0.98
CA GLU A 50 -6.34 6.44 -1.66
C GLU A 50 -6.37 7.73 -0.81
N LYS A 51 -6.62 7.61 0.50
CA LYS A 51 -6.58 8.74 1.44
C LYS A 51 -5.19 9.38 1.56
N LYS A 52 -4.14 8.63 1.25
CA LYS A 52 -2.75 9.12 1.20
C LYS A 52 -2.34 9.64 -0.18
N HIS A 53 -3.25 9.63 -1.16
CA HIS A 53 -3.00 10.05 -2.53
C HIS A 53 -1.90 9.25 -3.25
N VAL A 54 -1.66 8.00 -2.84
CA VAL A 54 -0.68 7.11 -3.49
C VAL A 54 -1.34 6.01 -4.32
N PHE A 55 -2.64 5.77 -4.15
CA PHE A 55 -3.35 4.75 -4.93
C PHE A 55 -3.50 5.17 -6.40
N GLY A 56 -3.16 4.26 -7.32
CA GLY A 56 -3.10 4.54 -8.76
C GLY A 56 -1.81 5.22 -9.24
N ASP A 57 -0.85 5.47 -8.34
CA ASP A 57 0.52 5.79 -8.73
C ASP A 57 1.22 4.53 -9.30
N PRO A 58 2.03 4.64 -10.36
CA PRO A 58 2.77 3.49 -10.90
C PRO A 58 3.59 2.68 -9.87
N ILE A 59 4.14 3.33 -8.84
CA ILE A 59 4.86 2.68 -7.76
C ILE A 59 3.91 1.84 -6.90
N CYS A 60 2.73 2.39 -6.59
CA CYS A 60 1.69 1.67 -5.86
C CYS A 60 1.17 0.48 -6.67
N ASP A 61 0.95 0.63 -7.98
CA ASP A 61 0.48 -0.45 -8.85
C ASP A 61 1.50 -1.60 -8.92
N ALA A 62 2.79 -1.29 -9.05
CA ALA A 62 3.85 -2.29 -9.02
C ALA A 62 3.95 -3.00 -7.67
N ALA A 63 3.86 -2.24 -6.57
CA ALA A 63 3.82 -2.78 -5.21
C ALA A 63 2.61 -3.70 -5.00
N TRP A 64 1.44 -3.30 -5.47
CA TRP A 64 0.20 -4.07 -5.43
C TRP A 64 0.32 -5.39 -6.20
N ALA A 65 0.82 -5.34 -7.44
CA ALA A 65 1.02 -6.53 -8.27
C ALA A 65 1.99 -7.52 -7.61
N ASN A 66 3.08 -7.04 -7.01
CA ASN A 66 4.01 -7.90 -6.27
C ASN A 66 3.35 -8.54 -5.05
N GLY A 67 2.62 -7.76 -4.24
CA GLY A 67 1.84 -8.28 -3.12
C GLY A 67 0.85 -9.36 -3.56
N TYR A 68 0.07 -9.09 -4.61
CA TYR A 68 -0.90 -10.02 -5.19
C TYR A 68 -0.26 -11.35 -5.56
N ARG A 69 0.87 -11.31 -6.28
CA ARG A 69 1.62 -12.51 -6.66
C ARG A 69 2.01 -13.36 -5.45
N VAL A 70 2.45 -12.72 -4.36
CA VAL A 70 2.84 -13.40 -3.11
C VAL A 70 1.63 -14.06 -2.44
N GLY A 71 0.54 -13.31 -2.28
CA GLY A 71 -0.70 -13.83 -1.70
C GLY A 71 -1.26 -14.99 -2.50
N GLU A 72 -1.33 -14.86 -3.82
CA GLU A 72 -1.83 -15.90 -4.71
C GLU A 72 -0.95 -17.16 -4.64
N LYS A 73 0.38 -16.99 -4.63
CA LYS A 73 1.33 -18.09 -4.47
C LYS A 73 1.13 -18.82 -3.14
N LEU A 74 0.97 -18.09 -2.03
CA LEU A 74 0.73 -18.67 -0.72
C LEU A 74 -0.57 -19.47 -0.73
N THR A 75 -1.67 -18.91 -1.25
CA THR A 75 -2.96 -19.60 -1.32
C THR A 75 -2.92 -20.86 -2.20
N LYS A 76 -2.20 -20.82 -3.33
CA LYS A 76 -2.08 -21.98 -4.24
C LYS A 76 -1.15 -23.08 -3.73
N THR A 77 -0.04 -22.71 -3.09
CA THR A 77 1.05 -23.65 -2.81
C THR A 77 1.26 -23.95 -1.33
N GLY A 78 0.70 -23.13 -0.44
CA GLY A 78 0.93 -23.17 1.01
C GLY A 78 2.38 -22.91 1.42
N LYS A 79 3.26 -22.48 0.50
CA LYS A 79 4.71 -22.42 0.74
C LYS A 79 5.32 -21.12 0.23
N ILE A 80 6.19 -20.54 1.07
CA ILE A 80 6.96 -19.34 0.75
C ILE A 80 8.43 -19.61 1.06
N LYS A 81 9.26 -19.52 0.02
CA LYS A 81 10.69 -19.89 0.08
C LYS A 81 11.60 -18.67 0.14
N ASP A 82 11.17 -17.57 -0.46
CA ASP A 82 11.98 -16.36 -0.59
C ASP A 82 11.88 -15.49 0.68
N PRO A 83 12.99 -15.01 1.26
CA PRO A 83 12.97 -14.11 2.40
C PRO A 83 12.19 -12.81 2.18
N SER A 84 12.23 -12.22 0.98
CA SER A 84 11.50 -10.99 0.66
C SER A 84 9.98 -11.22 0.65
N GLU A 85 9.53 -12.40 0.20
CA GLU A 85 8.13 -12.79 0.26
C GLU A 85 7.65 -12.97 1.71
N ARG A 86 8.54 -13.41 2.62
CA ARG A 86 8.22 -13.51 4.06
C ARG A 86 8.02 -12.15 4.70
N GLU A 87 8.80 -11.15 4.30
CA GLU A 87 8.64 -9.79 4.83
C GLU A 87 7.25 -9.23 4.50
N ILE A 88 6.75 -9.46 3.27
CA ILE A 88 5.40 -9.06 2.86
C ILE A 88 4.34 -9.71 3.74
N ILE A 89 4.50 -10.99 4.06
CA ILE A 89 3.57 -11.73 4.94
C ILE A 89 3.62 -11.18 6.37
N GLN A 90 4.80 -10.86 6.88
CA GLN A 90 4.94 -10.26 8.21
C GLN A 90 4.29 -8.89 8.29
N GLN A 91 4.49 -8.03 7.28
CA GLN A 91 3.86 -6.72 7.18
C GLN A 91 2.33 -6.85 7.10
N ALA A 92 1.81 -7.76 6.28
CA ALA A 92 0.39 -8.02 6.18
C ALA A 92 -0.19 -8.57 7.50
N THR A 93 0.53 -9.48 8.16
CA THR A 93 0.11 -10.03 9.46
C THR A 93 0.02 -8.92 10.50
N ALA A 94 1.06 -8.09 10.64
CA ALA A 94 1.07 -6.96 11.57
C ALA A 94 -0.07 -5.97 11.30
N PHE A 95 -0.34 -5.68 10.01
CA PHE A 95 -1.48 -4.86 9.62
C PHE A 95 -2.81 -5.47 10.06
N SER A 96 -3.06 -6.74 9.73
CA SER A 96 -4.32 -7.42 10.07
C SER A 96 -4.54 -7.49 11.59
N SER A 97 -3.50 -7.83 12.37
CA SER A 97 -3.60 -7.90 13.83
C SER A 97 -4.02 -6.55 14.41
N LYS A 98 -3.37 -5.46 13.99
CA LYS A 98 -3.71 -4.11 14.45
C LYS A 98 -5.15 -3.72 14.12
N ILE A 99 -5.62 -4.06 12.92
CA ILE A 99 -7.01 -3.81 12.51
C ILE A 99 -7.99 -4.61 13.37
N TYR A 100 -7.79 -5.92 13.50
CA TYR A 100 -8.69 -6.78 14.26
C TYR A 100 -8.70 -6.44 15.76
N GLU A 101 -7.54 -6.12 16.36
CA GLU A 101 -7.46 -5.61 17.74
C GLU A 101 -8.25 -4.32 17.90
N THR A 102 -8.06 -3.36 16.98
CA THR A 102 -8.75 -2.06 17.00
C THR A 102 -10.26 -2.25 16.91
N ILE A 103 -10.74 -3.03 15.93
CA ILE A 103 -12.16 -3.28 15.73
C ILE A 103 -12.75 -4.01 16.94
N SER A 104 -12.10 -5.07 17.42
CA SER A 104 -12.57 -5.87 18.55
C SER A 104 -12.66 -5.06 19.83
N SER A 105 -11.72 -4.14 20.08
CA SER A 105 -11.75 -3.24 21.24
C SER A 105 -12.95 -2.27 21.27
N ARG A 106 -13.60 -2.07 20.12
CA ARG A 106 -14.72 -1.12 19.94
C ARG A 106 -16.08 -1.82 19.86
N ILE A 107 -16.13 -3.11 19.58
CA ILE A 107 -17.37 -3.89 19.58
C ILE A 107 -17.70 -4.27 21.03
N LYS A 108 -18.91 -3.93 21.47
CA LYS A 108 -19.50 -4.45 22.71
C LYS A 108 -20.62 -5.40 22.32
N PHE A 109 -20.53 -6.66 22.78
CA PHE A 109 -21.62 -7.63 22.70
C PHE A 109 -22.56 -7.44 23.89
#